data_AF-A0A951BAD4-F1
#
_entry.id   AF-A0A951BAD4-F1
#
_cell.length_a   1.000
_cell.length_b   1.000
_cell.length_c   1.000
_cell.angle_alpha   90.00
_cell.angle_beta   90.00
_cell.angle_gamma   90.00
#
_symmetry.space_group_name_H-M   'P 1'
#
loop_
_entity.id
_entity.type
_entity.pdbx_description
1 polymer ?
#
loop_
_entity_poly.entity_id
_entity_poly.type
_entity_poly.pdbx_seq_one_letter_code
_entity_poly.pdbx_strand_id
1 'polypeptide(L)'
;ALIKYRIRVNGLNIGWMATPGEDRIMKTYHGAEEGWLDKAAKTRPFGRLIDPDEVARACAYLASDESGLLTGSNIDFDQTIVGVSDAPLEPAA
;
A
#
# COMPACT_ATOMS: atom_id res chain seq x y z
N ALA A 1 23.45 14.08 1.96
CA ALA A 1 23.50 14.93 3.17
C ALA A 1 23.39 14.16 4.49
N LEU A 2 22.55 13.12 4.58
CA LEU A 2 22.21 12.43 5.85
C LEU A 2 23.17 11.30 6.29
N ILE A 3 23.94 10.72 5.35
CA ILE A 3 24.80 9.55 5.58
C ILE A 3 25.82 9.76 6.71
N LYS A 4 26.43 10.96 6.82
CA LYS A 4 27.41 11.27 7.89
C LYS A 4 26.83 11.16 9.31
N TYR A 5 25.51 11.20 9.45
CA TYR A 5 24.80 11.05 10.71
C TYR A 5 24.24 9.64 10.92
N ARG A 6 24.54 8.71 10.00
CA ARG A 6 24.03 7.32 10.04
C ARG A 6 22.50 7.23 10.04
N ILE A 7 21.84 8.20 9.39
CA ILE A 7 20.38 8.20 9.19
C ILE A 7 20.07 7.41 7.91
N ARG A 8 19.23 6.38 8.05
CA ARG A 8 18.69 5.60 6.93
C ARG A 8 17.43 6.28 6.38
N VAL A 9 17.25 6.22 5.06
CA VAL A 9 16.10 6.81 4.36
C VAL A 9 15.60 5.81 3.35
N ASN A 10 14.31 5.48 3.37
CA ASN A 10 13.68 4.60 2.37
C ASN A 10 12.31 5.18 2.01
N GLY A 11 11.87 4.92 0.78
CA GLY A 11 10.50 5.12 0.33
C GLY A 11 9.72 3.82 0.38
N LEU A 12 8.46 3.89 0.80
CA LEU A 12 7.52 2.79 0.78
C LEU A 12 6.33 3.21 -0.09
N ASN A 13 6.23 2.65 -1.29
CA ASN A 13 5.15 2.94 -2.23
C ASN A 13 4.01 1.98 -1.95
N ILE A 14 3.03 2.43 -1.17
CA ILE A 14 1.90 1.61 -0.76
C ILE A 14 0.84 1.53 -1.86
N GLY A 15 0.31 0.33 -2.08
CA GLY A 15 -0.85 0.09 -2.94
C GLY A 15 -2.18 0.50 -2.29
N TRP A 16 -3.28 0.06 -2.90
CA TRP A 16 -4.62 0.40 -2.40
C TRP A 16 -4.90 -0.25 -1.04
N MET A 17 -5.17 0.59 -0.05
CA MET A 17 -5.25 0.23 1.36
C MET A 17 -6.59 0.65 1.96
N ALA A 18 -7.19 -0.23 2.76
CA ALA A 18 -8.47 0.02 3.42
C ALA A 18 -8.31 0.97 4.61
N THR A 19 -8.33 2.29 4.35
CA THR A 19 -8.23 3.31 5.41
C THR A 19 -9.55 4.05 5.64
N PRO A 20 -9.76 4.63 6.83
CA PRO A 20 -10.91 5.52 7.06
C PRO A 20 -10.93 6.72 6.10
N GLY A 21 -9.74 7.22 5.70
CA GLY A 21 -9.61 8.31 4.74
C GLY A 21 -10.12 7.91 3.35
N GLU A 22 -9.74 6.71 2.91
CA GLU A 22 -10.17 6.12 1.64
C GLU A 22 -11.68 5.86 1.63
N ASP A 23 -12.23 5.27 2.69
CA ASP A 23 -13.67 5.05 2.84
C ASP A 23 -14.47 6.36 2.72
N ARG A 24 -14.00 7.41 3.38
CA ARG A 24 -14.61 8.74 3.28
C ARG A 24 -14.56 9.28 1.86
N ILE A 25 -13.42 9.17 1.17
CA ILE A 25 -13.26 9.67 -0.21
C ILE A 25 -14.18 8.91 -1.16
N MET A 26 -14.20 7.58 -1.08
CA MET A 26 -15.02 6.73 -1.93
C MET A 26 -16.52 7.01 -1.75
N LYS A 27 -16.98 7.20 -0.52
CA LYS A 27 -18.38 7.56 -0.23
C LYS A 27 -18.74 8.98 -0.67
N THR A 28 -17.84 9.94 -0.43
CA THR A 28 -18.13 11.37 -0.64
C THR A 28 -18.05 11.76 -2.11
N TYR A 29 -17.08 11.21 -2.85
CA TYR A 29 -16.75 11.67 -4.21
C TYR A 29 -17.00 10.61 -5.28
N HIS A 30 -17.08 9.33 -4.92
CA HIS A 30 -17.24 8.22 -5.87
C HIS A 30 -18.53 7.42 -5.68
N GLY A 31 -19.45 7.88 -4.82
CA GLY A 31 -20.76 7.29 -4.62
C GLY A 31 -20.72 5.86 -4.08
N ALA A 32 -19.66 5.48 -3.38
CA ALA A 32 -19.52 4.13 -2.87
C ALA A 32 -20.59 3.81 -1.83
N GLU A 33 -21.27 2.67 -2.01
CA GLU A 33 -22.30 2.18 -1.11
C GLU A 33 -21.70 1.48 0.12
N GLU A 34 -22.54 1.13 1.10
CA GLU A 34 -22.10 0.22 2.15
C GLU A 34 -21.60 -1.11 1.58
N GLY A 35 -20.55 -1.66 2.18
CA GLY A 35 -19.91 -2.90 1.71
C GLY A 35 -19.09 -2.76 0.43
N TRP A 36 -18.82 -1.55 -0.07
CA TRP A 36 -17.99 -1.34 -1.26
C TRP A 36 -16.57 -1.92 -1.11
N LEU A 37 -16.00 -1.88 0.10
CA LEU A 37 -14.66 -2.42 0.39
C LEU A 37 -14.55 -3.90 0.04
N ASP A 38 -15.57 -4.70 0.34
CA ASP A 38 -15.59 -6.13 0.01
C ASP A 38 -15.67 -6.37 -1.49
N LYS A 39 -16.43 -5.54 -2.22
CA LYS A 39 -16.50 -5.58 -3.68
C LYS A 39 -15.13 -5.21 -4.27
N ALA A 40 -14.52 -4.14 -3.77
CA ALA A 40 -13.20 -3.67 -4.21
C ALA A 40 -12.11 -4.72 -3.96
N ALA A 41 -12.08 -5.31 -2.77
CA ALA A 41 -11.14 -6.37 -2.39
C ALA A 41 -11.16 -7.54 -3.39
N LYS A 42 -12.34 -8.01 -3.81
CA LYS A 42 -12.48 -9.11 -4.77
C LYS A 42 -11.93 -8.80 -6.17
N THR A 43 -11.84 -7.54 -6.55
CA THR A 43 -11.23 -7.13 -7.85
C THR A 43 -9.72 -7.11 -7.81
N ARG A 44 -9.11 -7.20 -6.62
CA ARG A 44 -7.66 -7.17 -6.47
C ARG A 44 -7.06 -8.53 -6.82
N PRO A 45 -5.83 -8.58 -7.38
CA PRO A 45 -5.17 -9.83 -7.74
C PRO A 45 -5.13 -10.87 -6.60
N PHE A 46 -4.94 -10.41 -5.36
CA PHE A 46 -4.85 -11.30 -4.19
C PHE A 46 -6.17 -11.36 -3.40
N GLY A 47 -7.27 -10.88 -3.98
CA GLY A 47 -8.61 -10.93 -3.40
C GLY A 47 -8.79 -10.07 -2.15
N ARG A 48 -7.86 -9.15 -1.88
CA ARG A 48 -7.89 -8.26 -0.71
C ARG A 48 -7.21 -6.93 -0.99
N LEU A 49 -7.59 -5.92 -0.21
CA LEU A 49 -6.83 -4.68 -0.08
C LEU A 49 -5.68 -4.89 0.92
N ILE A 50 -4.73 -3.94 0.90
CA ILE A 50 -3.70 -3.87 1.93
C ILE A 50 -4.37 -3.51 3.25
N ASP A 51 -4.00 -4.22 4.31
CA ASP A 51 -4.34 -3.86 5.69
C ASP A 51 -3.35 -2.79 6.19
N PRO A 52 -3.82 -1.65 6.73
CA PRO A 52 -2.95 -0.63 7.33
C PRO A 52 -1.93 -1.18 8.34
N ASP A 53 -2.25 -2.24 9.06
CA ASP A 53 -1.33 -2.84 10.02
C ASP A 53 -0.15 -3.55 9.33
N GLU A 54 -0.30 -4.01 8.09
CA GLU A 54 0.81 -4.53 7.28
C GLU A 54 1.81 -3.43 6.92
N VAL A 55 1.31 -2.26 6.52
CA VAL A 55 2.13 -1.08 6.25
C VAL A 55 2.83 -0.60 7.53
N ALA A 56 2.11 -0.59 8.65
CA ALA A 56 2.70 -0.24 9.94
C ALA A 56 3.85 -1.18 10.32
N ARG A 57 3.69 -2.50 10.10
CA ARG A 57 4.77 -3.48 10.31
C ARG A 57 5.96 -3.25 9.38
N ALA A 58 5.73 -2.93 8.11
CA ALA A 58 6.80 -2.59 7.18
C ALA A 58 7.58 -1.34 7.62
N CYS A 59 6.87 -0.29 8.05
CA CYS A 59 7.48 0.90 8.63
C CYS A 59 8.27 0.59 9.91
N ALA A 60 7.72 -0.26 10.80
CA ALA A 60 8.40 -0.67 12.01
C ALA A 60 9.69 -1.44 11.71
N TYR A 61 9.67 -2.36 10.75
CA TYR A 61 10.87 -3.05 10.25
C TYR A 61 11.90 -2.05 9.71
N LEU A 62 11.48 -1.13 8.84
CA LEU A 62 12.38 -0.10 8.29
C LEU A 62 12.94 0.82 9.38
N ALA A 63 12.23 1.04 10.48
CA ALA A 63 12.70 1.83 11.62
C ALA A 63 13.56 1.02 12.60
N SER A 64 13.48 -0.30 12.60
CA SER A 64 14.20 -1.18 13.53
C SER A 64 15.60 -1.55 13.03
N ASP A 65 16.38 -2.16 13.93
CA ASP A 65 17.69 -2.74 13.62
C ASP A 65 17.60 -3.95 12.67
N GLU A 66 16.42 -4.57 12.54
CA GLU A 66 16.20 -5.73 11.66
C GLU A 66 16.38 -5.39 10.18
N SER A 67 16.10 -4.14 9.79
CA SER A 67 16.37 -3.67 8.43
C SER A 67 17.85 -3.45 8.12
N GLY A 68 18.73 -3.56 9.13
CA GLY A 68 20.18 -3.48 8.98
C GLY A 68 20.63 -2.23 8.22
N LEU A 69 21.39 -2.44 7.15
CA LEU A 69 21.96 -1.37 6.31
C LEU A 69 20.98 -0.80 5.27
N LEU A 70 19.74 -1.27 5.20
CA LEU A 70 18.79 -0.89 4.16
C LEU A 70 18.50 0.62 4.18
N THR A 71 19.00 1.32 3.15
CA THR A 71 18.83 2.77 2.93
C THR A 71 18.90 3.06 1.43
N GLY A 72 18.24 4.13 1.00
CA GLY A 72 18.15 4.58 -0.40
C GLY A 72 17.19 3.76 -1.25
N SER A 73 16.41 2.85 -0.65
CA SER A 73 15.51 1.96 -1.39
C SER A 73 14.15 2.61 -1.60
N ASN A 74 13.56 2.36 -2.76
CA ASN A 74 12.15 2.61 -3.03
C ASN A 74 11.45 1.26 -3.13
N ILE A 75 10.60 0.96 -2.15
CA ILE A 75 10.03 -0.36 -1.95
C ILE A 75 8.57 -0.31 -2.37
N ASP A 76 8.23 -1.03 -3.43
CA ASP A 76 6.83 -1.22 -3.83
C ASP A 76 6.16 -2.20 -2.87
N PHE A 77 5.25 -1.68 -2.05
CA PHE A 77 4.41 -2.43 -1.13
C PHE A 77 3.01 -2.52 -1.73
N ASP A 78 2.92 -3.29 -2.81
CA ASP A 78 1.69 -3.52 -3.54
C ASP A 78 1.66 -4.95 -4.07
N GLN A 79 0.47 -5.39 -4.47
CA GLN A 79 0.21 -6.68 -5.09
C GLN A 79 0.35 -6.65 -6.61
N THR A 80 0.91 -5.57 -7.16
CA THR A 80 1.13 -5.38 -8.60
C THR A 80 2.59 -5.02 -8.88
N ILE A 81 3.08 -5.31 -10.08
CA ILE A 81 4.44 -4.97 -10.51
C ILE A 81 4.34 -3.73 -11.39
N VAL A 82 4.77 -2.59 -10.85
CA VAL A 82 4.73 -1.31 -11.55
C VAL A 82 5.38 -1.44 -12.93
N GLY A 83 4.60 -1.16 -13.98
CA GLY A 83 5.05 -1.18 -15.37
C GLY A 83 4.95 -2.52 -16.11
N VAL A 84 4.54 -3.61 -15.45
CA VAL A 84 4.44 -4.94 -16.09
C VAL A 84 3.12 -5.65 -15.81
N SER A 85 2.47 -5.37 -14.68
CA SER A 85 1.20 -6.02 -14.35
C SER A 85 0.08 -5.64 -15.32
N ASP A 86 -0.76 -6.63 -15.63
CA ASP A 86 -2.03 -6.41 -16.31
C ASP A 86 -2.87 -5.35 -15.58
N ALA A 87 -3.71 -4.63 -16.32
CA ALA A 87 -4.66 -3.71 -15.71
C ALA A 87 -5.46 -4.45 -14.62
N PRO A 88 -5.83 -3.77 -13.50
CA PRO A 88 -6.67 -4.38 -12.49
C PRO A 88 -7.88 -5.02 -13.16
N LEU A 89 -8.27 -6.22 -12.71
CA LEU A 89 -9.49 -6.85 -13.20
C LEU A 89 -10.62 -5.84 -13.00
N GLU A 90 -11.14 -5.30 -14.11
CA GLU A 90 -12.35 -4.49 -14.03
C GLU A 90 -13.42 -5.40 -13.41
N PRO A 91 -14.23 -4.89 -12.46
CA PRO A 91 -15.38 -5.65 -12.02
C PRO A 91 -16.17 -6.01 -13.27
N ALA A 92 -16.38 -7.31 -13.51
CA ALA A 92 -17.24 -7.76 -14.58
C ALA A 92 -18.58 -7.01 -14.45
N ALA A 93 -18.96 -6.33 -15.53
CA ALA A 93 -20.22 -5.58 -15.62
C ALA A 93 -21.43 -6.46 -15.27
#